data_AF-A0A367GKA0-F1
#
_entry.id   AF-A0A367GKA0-F1
#
_cell.length_a   1.000
_cell.length_b   1.000
_cell.length_c   1.000
_cell.angle_alpha   90.00
_cell.angle_beta   90.00
_cell.angle_gamma   90.00
#
_symmetry.space_group_name_H-M   'P 1'
#
loop_
_entity.id
_entity.type
_entity.pdbx_description
1 polymer ?
#
loop_
_entity_poly.entity_id
_entity_poly.type
_entity_poly.pdbx_seq_one_letter_code
_entity_poly.pdbx_strand_id
1 'polypeptide(L)'
;MENTVFERNYEIVEKDDRATAVFERAFAPRGFMEEFTKKMDAIPKVVVPKDKENYEYLLDRCDDYAKRHHGRIRGVVDYEHWDAHIDLYLRMLEFDDAEDMAFVKDIGEKAHYLCITPEESGGYRVHIMINYFEELMSEEYRSYLKYETLMEDEELASMFDIPELSPEEEAVVQLINEILDRFDNETQLDRTTAFKAAICYLTQQDEENALSFEKIAATLTALLEKVLDEEKEMEEQDS
;
A
#
# COMPACT_ATOMS: atom_id res chain seq x y z
N MET A 1 18.37 3.82 53.74
CA MET A 1 17.59 4.32 52.59
C MET A 1 16.47 3.33 52.36
N GLU A 2 15.24 3.80 52.19
CA GLU A 2 14.08 2.94 51.94
C GLU A 2 13.84 2.84 50.43
N ASN A 3 13.57 1.63 49.96
CA ASN A 3 13.19 1.40 48.58
C ASN A 3 11.79 1.95 48.35
N THR A 4 11.60 2.72 47.28
CA THR A 4 10.28 3.14 46.81
C THR A 4 9.90 2.30 45.59
N VAL A 5 8.72 1.71 45.60
CA VAL A 5 8.16 0.98 44.45
C VAL A 5 7.00 1.79 43.88
N PHE A 6 7.05 2.05 42.57
CA PHE A 6 5.99 2.72 41.81
C PHE A 6 5.49 1.76 40.73
N GLU A 7 4.20 1.43 40.77
CA GLU A 7 3.55 0.53 39.82
C GLU A 7 2.32 1.22 39.21
N ARG A 8 2.15 1.09 37.90
CA ARG A 8 1.00 1.59 37.16
C ARG A 8 0.62 0.53 36.12
N ASN A 9 -0.65 0.17 36.08
CA ASN A 9 -1.20 -0.65 35.02
C ASN A 9 -1.80 0.28 33.95
N TYR A 10 -1.31 0.15 32.72
CA TYR A 10 -1.74 0.91 31.55
C TYR A 10 -2.42 0.04 30.48
N GLU A 11 -2.77 -1.21 30.81
CA GLU A 11 -3.50 -2.12 29.92
C GLU A 11 -4.87 -1.53 29.57
N ILE A 12 -5.17 -1.39 28.28
CA ILE A 12 -6.46 -0.95 27.77
C ILE A 12 -7.18 -2.20 27.24
N VAL A 13 -8.30 -2.56 27.86
CA VAL A 13 -9.19 -3.63 27.39
C VAL A 13 -10.37 -2.98 26.69
N GLU A 14 -10.15 -2.42 25.50
CA GLU A 14 -11.24 -2.01 24.62
C GLU A 14 -11.59 -3.18 23.69
N LYS A 15 -12.79 -3.74 23.89
CA LYS A 15 -13.44 -4.54 22.86
C LYS A 15 -14.19 -3.59 21.93
N ASP A 16 -13.59 -3.30 20.79
CA ASP A 16 -14.31 -2.68 19.69
C ASP A 16 -14.96 -3.80 18.86
N ASP A 17 -16.26 -4.02 19.08
CA ASP A 17 -17.05 -5.05 18.39
C ASP A 17 -17.11 -4.76 16.87
N ARG A 18 -17.05 -3.50 16.44
CA ARG A 18 -17.01 -3.14 15.00
C ARG A 18 -15.66 -3.51 14.41
N ALA A 19 -14.55 -3.14 15.07
CA ALA A 19 -13.22 -3.52 14.59
C ALA A 19 -13.04 -5.04 14.55
N THR A 20 -13.61 -5.76 15.52
CA THR A 20 -13.60 -7.23 15.55
C THR A 20 -14.37 -7.80 14.36
N ALA A 21 -15.59 -7.30 14.07
CA ALA A 21 -16.38 -7.75 12.93
C ALA A 21 -15.69 -7.46 11.58
N VAL A 22 -15.08 -6.27 11.44
CA VAL A 22 -14.28 -5.89 10.26
C VAL A 22 -13.10 -6.86 10.08
N PHE A 23 -12.37 -7.15 11.16
CA PHE A 23 -11.25 -8.09 11.12
C PHE A 23 -11.71 -9.50 10.74
N GLU A 24 -12.74 -10.03 11.41
CA GLU A 24 -13.27 -11.37 11.11
C GLU A 24 -13.73 -11.50 9.67
N ARG A 25 -14.40 -10.47 9.12
CA ARG A 25 -14.83 -10.46 7.71
C ARG A 25 -13.64 -10.37 6.75
N ALA A 26 -12.70 -9.46 6.99
CA ALA A 26 -11.55 -9.26 6.12
C ALA A 26 -10.65 -10.51 6.02
N PHE A 27 -10.55 -11.29 7.11
CA PHE A 27 -9.74 -12.51 7.19
C PHE A 27 -10.53 -13.81 7.01
N ALA A 28 -11.82 -13.74 6.68
CA ALA A 28 -12.60 -14.93 6.35
C ALA A 28 -12.02 -15.62 5.08
N PRO A 29 -12.20 -16.95 4.92
CA PRO A 29 -11.81 -17.63 3.69
C PRO A 29 -12.48 -17.00 2.47
N ARG A 30 -11.73 -16.75 1.40
CA ARG A 30 -12.16 -15.96 0.23
C ARG A 30 -12.61 -14.53 0.54
N GLY A 31 -12.22 -14.00 1.69
CA GLY A 31 -12.45 -12.61 2.09
C GLY A 31 -11.37 -11.69 1.52
N PHE A 32 -11.48 -10.40 1.87
CA PHE A 32 -10.62 -9.33 1.38
C PHE A 32 -9.12 -9.66 1.40
N MET A 33 -8.58 -10.17 2.51
CA MET A 33 -7.14 -10.41 2.63
C MET A 33 -6.64 -11.47 1.65
N GLU A 34 -7.44 -12.51 1.37
CA GLU A 34 -7.05 -13.56 0.42
C GLU A 34 -7.04 -13.01 -1.02
N GLU A 35 -8.09 -12.29 -1.42
CA GLU A 35 -8.17 -11.70 -2.77
C GLU A 35 -7.16 -10.57 -2.97
N PHE A 36 -6.96 -9.73 -1.96
CA PHE A 36 -5.95 -8.66 -2.00
C PHE A 36 -4.54 -9.26 -2.12
N THR A 37 -4.25 -10.33 -1.39
CA THR A 37 -2.96 -11.03 -1.48
C THR A 37 -2.76 -11.60 -2.88
N LYS A 38 -3.76 -12.25 -3.48
CA LYS A 38 -3.67 -12.76 -4.87
C LYS A 38 -3.35 -11.65 -5.87
N LYS A 39 -4.02 -10.51 -5.77
CA LYS A 39 -3.78 -9.34 -6.64
C LYS A 39 -2.38 -8.77 -6.42
N MET A 40 -1.94 -8.68 -5.17
CA MET A 40 -0.58 -8.25 -4.83
C MET A 40 0.47 -9.23 -5.38
N ASP A 41 0.29 -10.54 -5.24
CA ASP A 41 1.23 -11.55 -5.73
C ASP A 41 1.43 -11.53 -7.25
N ALA A 42 0.40 -11.15 -8.01
CA ALA A 42 0.49 -11.00 -9.46
C ALA A 42 1.39 -9.82 -9.90
N ILE A 43 1.66 -8.85 -9.01
CA ILE A 43 2.53 -7.72 -9.29
C ILE A 43 3.98 -8.20 -9.24
N PRO A 44 4.83 -7.91 -10.24
CA PRO A 44 6.25 -8.24 -10.18
C PRO A 44 6.96 -7.60 -8.98
N LYS A 45 7.88 -8.34 -8.34
CA LYS A 45 8.73 -7.81 -7.27
C LYS A 45 10.19 -7.85 -7.68
N VAL A 46 10.95 -6.90 -7.16
CA VAL A 46 12.40 -6.81 -7.37
C VAL A 46 13.11 -6.75 -6.04
N VAL A 47 14.35 -7.22 -6.02
CA VAL A 47 15.23 -7.07 -4.85
C VAL A 47 15.68 -5.62 -4.76
N VAL A 48 15.51 -5.01 -3.58
CA VAL A 48 16.03 -3.68 -3.29
C VAL A 48 17.50 -3.80 -2.88
N PRO A 49 18.47 -3.28 -3.66
CA PRO A 49 19.89 -3.52 -3.40
C PRO A 49 20.35 -3.04 -2.01
N LYS A 50 19.87 -1.86 -1.60
CA LYS A 50 20.20 -1.28 -0.30
C LYS A 50 19.67 -2.12 0.86
N ASP A 51 18.46 -2.65 0.74
CA ASP A 51 17.85 -3.44 1.80
C ASP A 51 18.38 -4.87 1.85
N LYS A 52 18.82 -5.40 0.70
CA LYS A 52 19.67 -6.58 0.67
C LYS A 52 20.96 -6.37 1.45
N GLU A 53 21.68 -5.28 1.22
CA GLU A 53 22.92 -4.97 1.96
C GLU A 53 22.64 -4.79 3.46
N ASN A 54 21.54 -4.11 3.81
CA ASN A 54 21.10 -3.97 5.20
C ASN A 54 20.78 -5.33 5.84
N TYR A 55 20.12 -6.23 5.12
CA TYR A 55 19.82 -7.58 5.58
C TYR A 55 21.09 -8.37 5.85
N GLU A 56 22.01 -8.42 4.90
CA GLU A 56 23.27 -9.14 5.04
C GLU A 56 24.08 -8.59 6.22
N TYR A 57 24.17 -7.25 6.35
CA TYR A 57 24.82 -6.60 7.48
C TYR A 57 24.17 -6.95 8.84
N LEU A 58 22.84 -6.84 8.93
CA LEU A 58 22.14 -7.13 10.18
C LEU A 58 22.18 -8.63 10.51
N LEU A 59 22.16 -9.52 9.52
CA LEU A 59 22.28 -10.95 9.73
C LEU A 59 23.62 -11.30 10.39
N ASP A 60 24.72 -10.73 9.89
CA ASP A 60 26.05 -10.93 10.48
C ASP A 60 26.12 -10.38 11.92
N ARG A 61 25.60 -9.17 12.15
CA ARG A 61 25.53 -8.57 13.50
C ARG A 61 24.69 -9.40 14.46
N CYS A 62 23.56 -9.93 13.99
CA CYS A 62 22.69 -10.81 14.75
C CYS A 62 23.36 -12.15 15.06
N ASP A 63 24.11 -12.73 14.14
CA ASP A 63 24.84 -13.98 14.35
C ASP A 63 25.92 -13.81 15.43
N ASP A 64 26.67 -12.70 15.38
CA ASP A 64 27.67 -12.39 16.40
C ASP A 64 27.05 -12.12 17.77
N TYR A 65 25.93 -11.39 17.83
CA TYR A 65 25.17 -11.21 19.07
C TYR A 65 24.66 -12.56 19.61
N ALA A 66 24.07 -13.40 18.76
CA ALA A 66 23.61 -14.74 19.16
C ALA A 66 24.77 -15.60 19.72
N LYS A 67 25.96 -15.55 19.12
CA LYS A 67 27.14 -16.26 19.63
C LYS A 67 27.56 -15.77 21.02
N ARG A 68 27.65 -14.45 21.22
CA ARG A 68 28.05 -13.85 22.51
C ARG A 68 27.08 -14.16 23.63
N HIS A 69 25.78 -14.18 23.33
CA HIS A 69 24.71 -14.38 24.31
C HIS A 69 24.16 -15.81 24.35
N HIS A 70 24.83 -16.76 23.67
CA HIS A 70 24.42 -18.17 23.60
C HIS A 70 22.97 -18.38 23.11
N GLY A 71 22.55 -17.56 22.15
CA GLY A 71 21.26 -17.63 21.48
C GLY A 71 21.25 -18.54 20.25
N ARG A 72 20.11 -18.52 19.56
CA ARG A 72 19.93 -19.14 18.24
C ARG A 72 19.45 -18.08 17.25
N ILE A 73 19.89 -18.18 16.01
CA ILE A 73 19.49 -17.29 14.93
C ILE A 73 18.83 -18.07 13.79
N ARG A 74 17.89 -17.43 13.08
CA ARG A 74 17.36 -17.87 11.79
C ARG A 74 17.18 -16.66 10.88
N GLY A 75 17.99 -16.57 9.82
CA GLY A 75 17.74 -15.64 8.70
C GLY A 75 16.90 -16.33 7.62
N VAL A 76 15.89 -15.63 7.12
CA VAL A 76 15.05 -16.06 5.99
C VAL A 76 15.05 -14.98 4.91
N VAL A 77 15.20 -15.39 3.65
CA VAL A 77 14.83 -14.62 2.46
C VAL A 77 14.00 -15.56 1.60
N ASP A 78 12.70 -15.33 1.55
CA ASP A 78 11.71 -16.17 0.89
C ASP A 78 11.25 -15.49 -0.41
N TYR A 79 11.65 -16.04 -1.55
CA TYR A 79 11.28 -15.54 -2.87
C TYR A 79 9.92 -16.07 -3.35
N GLU A 80 9.33 -17.04 -2.66
CA GLU A 80 7.98 -17.53 -2.94
C GLU A 80 6.93 -16.64 -2.27
N HIS A 81 7.20 -16.21 -1.03
CA HIS A 81 6.29 -15.39 -0.22
C HIS A 81 6.72 -13.92 -0.10
N TRP A 82 7.83 -13.53 -0.74
CA TRP A 82 8.35 -12.15 -0.78
C TRP A 82 8.63 -11.56 0.60
N ASP A 83 9.18 -12.38 1.49
CA ASP A 83 9.43 -12.04 2.88
C ASP A 83 10.93 -12.18 3.22
N ALA A 84 11.44 -11.27 4.04
CA ALA A 84 12.81 -11.33 4.52
C ALA A 84 12.90 -10.85 5.97
N HIS A 85 13.36 -11.76 6.83
CA HIS A 85 13.46 -11.49 8.25
C HIS A 85 14.61 -12.24 8.91
N ILE A 86 14.96 -11.79 10.11
CA ILE A 86 15.94 -12.40 11.01
C ILE A 86 15.26 -12.60 12.36
N ASP A 87 15.27 -13.83 12.83
CA ASP A 87 14.80 -14.20 14.16
C ASP A 87 15.99 -14.54 15.06
N LEU A 88 16.08 -13.86 16.21
CA LEU A 88 16.96 -14.22 17.31
C LEU A 88 16.14 -14.83 18.45
N TYR A 89 16.59 -15.96 18.97
CA TYR A 89 16.02 -16.61 20.14
C TYR A 89 17.03 -16.53 21.27
N LEU A 90 16.69 -15.77 22.30
CA LEU A 90 17.59 -15.38 23.38
C LEU A 90 16.95 -15.73 24.72
N ARG A 91 17.72 -16.31 25.64
CA ARG A 91 17.21 -16.61 26.99
C ARG A 91 17.04 -15.35 27.84
N MET A 92 17.88 -14.34 27.58
CA MET A 92 17.88 -13.04 28.23
C MET A 92 18.18 -11.99 27.16
N LEU A 93 17.54 -10.83 27.25
CA LEU A 93 17.72 -9.72 26.33
C LEU A 93 18.30 -8.53 27.12
N GLU A 94 19.56 -8.21 26.87
CA GLU A 94 20.30 -7.15 27.56
C GLU A 94 21.22 -6.43 26.57
N PHE A 95 21.30 -5.10 26.70
CA PHE A 95 22.18 -4.25 25.91
C PHE A 95 22.85 -3.27 26.87
N ASP A 96 24.00 -3.64 27.42
CA ASP A 96 24.62 -2.93 28.55
C ASP A 96 25.98 -2.29 28.20
N ASP A 97 26.57 -2.63 27.06
CA ASP A 97 27.81 -2.05 26.57
C ASP A 97 27.63 -1.22 25.28
N ALA A 98 28.71 -0.56 24.86
CA ALA A 98 28.69 0.30 23.69
C ALA A 98 28.47 -0.47 22.37
N GLU A 99 28.89 -1.73 22.30
CA GLU A 99 28.74 -2.57 21.11
C GLU A 99 27.28 -3.01 20.92
N ASP A 100 26.64 -3.38 22.03
CA ASP A 100 25.23 -3.74 22.10
C ASP A 100 24.32 -2.55 21.82
N MET A 101 24.62 -1.38 22.38
CA MET A 101 23.89 -0.15 22.06
C MET A 101 24.05 0.25 20.58
N ALA A 102 25.23 0.03 19.99
CA ALA A 102 25.43 0.22 18.56
C ALA A 102 24.64 -0.80 17.72
N PHE A 103 24.49 -2.03 18.20
CA PHE A 103 23.68 -3.04 17.52
C PHE A 103 22.20 -2.67 17.48
N VAL A 104 21.62 -2.22 18.61
CA VAL A 104 20.24 -1.72 18.64
C VAL A 104 20.05 -0.54 17.69
N LYS A 105 21.03 0.37 17.65
CA LYS A 105 21.02 1.50 16.71
C LYS A 105 21.04 1.02 15.26
N ASP A 106 21.90 0.07 14.92
CA ASP A 106 21.97 -0.49 13.57
C ASP A 106 20.63 -1.09 13.14
N ILE A 107 19.96 -1.83 14.04
CA ILE A 107 18.61 -2.35 13.77
C ILE A 107 17.65 -1.20 13.48
N GLY A 108 17.63 -0.15 14.32
CA GLY A 108 16.74 0.99 14.13
C GLY A 108 16.99 1.80 12.85
N GLU A 109 18.21 1.78 12.31
CA GLU A 109 18.56 2.50 11.07
C GLU A 109 18.34 1.67 9.80
N LYS A 110 18.36 0.33 9.91
CA LYS A 110 18.43 -0.58 8.75
C LYS A 110 17.23 -1.51 8.62
N ALA A 111 16.55 -1.81 9.72
CA ALA A 111 15.34 -2.62 9.69
C ALA A 111 14.11 -1.77 9.40
N HIS A 112 13.09 -2.42 8.87
CA HIS A 112 11.78 -1.81 8.65
C HIS A 112 10.82 -2.12 9.80
N TYR A 113 11.08 -3.20 10.54
CA TYR A 113 10.28 -3.61 11.67
C TYR A 113 11.11 -4.40 12.68
N LEU A 114 10.84 -4.16 13.97
CA LEU A 114 11.42 -4.88 15.09
C LEU A 114 10.29 -5.26 16.04
N CYS A 115 10.20 -6.54 16.39
CA CYS A 115 9.28 -7.05 17.39
C CYS A 115 10.00 -7.96 18.37
N ILE A 116 9.65 -7.83 19.65
CA ILE A 116 10.20 -8.66 20.71
C ILE A 116 9.03 -9.36 21.39
N THR A 117 9.00 -10.68 21.32
CA THR A 117 7.94 -11.48 21.92
C THR A 117 8.53 -12.47 22.92
N PRO A 118 7.88 -12.71 24.07
CA PRO A 118 8.28 -13.80 24.95
C PRO A 118 8.05 -15.15 24.26
N GLU A 119 8.97 -16.09 24.43
CA GLU A 119 8.78 -17.47 23.97
C GLU A 119 8.08 -18.30 25.07
N GLU A 120 7.20 -19.22 24.69
CA GLU A 120 6.46 -20.07 25.65
C GLU A 120 7.38 -20.85 26.61
N SER A 121 8.57 -21.25 26.12
CA SER A 121 9.58 -21.96 26.91
C SER A 121 10.45 -21.05 27.81
N GLY A 122 10.15 -19.75 27.85
CA GLY A 122 10.97 -18.72 28.48
C GLY A 122 11.98 -18.10 27.52
N GLY A 123 12.40 -16.88 27.82
CA GLY A 123 13.25 -16.06 26.94
C GLY A 123 12.44 -15.21 25.96
N TYR A 124 13.11 -14.76 24.91
CA TYR A 124 12.60 -13.79 23.95
C TYR A 124 12.94 -14.21 22.52
N ARG A 125 11.98 -14.00 21.62
CA ARG A 125 12.20 -13.93 20.18
C ARG A 125 12.30 -12.46 19.79
N VAL A 126 13.41 -12.09 19.16
CA VAL A 126 13.58 -10.78 18.50
C VAL A 126 13.43 -11.02 17.01
N HIS A 127 12.35 -10.51 16.44
CA HIS A 127 12.02 -10.58 15.03
C HIS A 127 12.34 -9.26 14.34
N ILE A 128 13.20 -9.30 13.34
CA ILE A 128 13.64 -8.15 12.56
C ILE A 128 13.22 -8.38 11.12
N MET A 129 12.36 -7.53 10.56
CA MET A 129 11.95 -7.60 9.15
C MET A 129 12.55 -6.44 8.36
N ILE A 130 12.96 -6.76 7.13
CA ILE A 130 13.57 -5.84 6.19
C ILE A 130 12.82 -5.98 4.87
N ASN A 131 12.42 -4.86 4.26
CA ASN A 131 11.75 -4.83 2.96
C ASN A 131 12.75 -5.16 1.82
N TYR A 132 13.25 -6.39 1.81
CA TYR A 132 14.21 -6.90 0.83
C TYR A 132 13.65 -6.87 -0.60
N PHE A 133 12.32 -6.91 -0.71
CA PHE A 133 11.57 -6.86 -1.95
C PHE A 133 10.74 -5.58 -2.04
N GLU A 134 10.67 -5.03 -3.25
CA GLU A 134 9.80 -3.92 -3.61
C GLU A 134 8.85 -4.36 -4.71
N GLU A 135 7.56 -4.02 -4.56
CA GLU A 135 6.56 -4.24 -5.60
C GLU A 135 6.71 -3.20 -6.70
N LEU A 136 6.78 -3.62 -7.97
CA LEU A 136 6.82 -2.70 -9.12
C LEU A 136 5.43 -2.12 -9.39
N MET A 137 4.97 -1.27 -8.47
CA MET A 137 3.68 -0.59 -8.53
C MET A 137 3.79 0.83 -7.99
N SER A 138 2.99 1.73 -8.55
CA SER A 138 2.81 3.08 -8.00
C SER A 138 1.94 3.05 -6.73
N GLU A 139 2.09 4.03 -5.86
CA GLU A 139 1.26 4.19 -4.66
C GLU A 139 -0.23 4.40 -5.00
N GLU A 140 -0.51 5.11 -6.10
CA GLU A 140 -1.86 5.34 -6.62
C GLU A 140 -2.52 4.02 -7.02
N TYR A 141 -1.80 3.19 -7.79
CA TYR A 141 -2.28 1.86 -8.16
C TYR A 141 -2.47 0.94 -6.95
N ARG A 142 -1.63 1.05 -5.92
CA ARG A 142 -1.80 0.32 -4.65
C ARG A 142 -3.09 0.71 -3.94
N SER A 143 -3.37 2.01 -3.91
CA SER A 143 -4.59 2.56 -3.32
C SER A 143 -5.82 2.13 -4.11
N TYR A 144 -5.74 2.15 -5.44
CA TYR A 144 -6.78 1.65 -6.31
C TYR A 144 -7.07 0.16 -6.06
N LEU A 145 -6.05 -0.70 -6.03
CA LEU A 145 -6.24 -2.13 -5.77
C LEU A 145 -6.88 -2.41 -4.41
N LYS A 146 -6.49 -1.66 -3.36
CA LYS A 146 -7.15 -1.75 -2.05
C LYS A 146 -8.63 -1.40 -2.14
N TYR A 147 -8.94 -0.27 -2.79
CA TYR A 147 -10.31 0.18 -2.97
C TYR A 147 -11.14 -0.83 -3.78
N GLU A 148 -10.64 -1.23 -4.95
CA GLU A 148 -11.30 -2.18 -5.85
C GLU A 148 -11.56 -3.52 -5.13
N THR A 149 -10.57 -4.06 -4.43
CA THR A 149 -10.73 -5.32 -3.67
C THR A 149 -11.69 -5.17 -2.48
N LEU A 150 -11.74 -3.99 -1.86
CA LEU A 150 -12.70 -3.71 -0.79
C LEU A 150 -14.12 -3.68 -1.34
N MET A 151 -14.34 -3.04 -2.49
CA MET A 151 -15.65 -2.92 -3.14
C MET A 151 -16.18 -4.26 -3.68
N GLU A 152 -15.32 -5.25 -3.94
CA GLU A 152 -15.74 -6.62 -4.29
C GLU A 152 -16.42 -7.35 -3.12
N ASP A 153 -16.16 -6.94 -1.87
CA ASP A 153 -16.83 -7.46 -0.68
C ASP A 153 -17.86 -6.44 -0.18
N GLU A 154 -19.09 -6.51 -0.71
CA GLU A 154 -20.18 -5.58 -0.37
C GLU A 154 -20.42 -5.44 1.15
N GLU A 155 -20.33 -6.55 1.88
CA GLU A 155 -20.52 -6.55 3.34
C GLU A 155 -19.39 -5.79 4.02
N LEU A 156 -18.13 -6.10 3.68
CA LEU A 156 -16.99 -5.39 4.22
C LEU A 156 -17.01 -3.91 3.82
N ALA A 157 -17.27 -3.62 2.55
CA ALA A 157 -17.39 -2.26 2.02
C ALA A 157 -18.42 -1.45 2.82
N SER A 158 -19.61 -2.02 3.11
CA SER A 158 -20.64 -1.35 3.91
C SER A 158 -20.25 -1.11 5.38
N MET A 159 -19.29 -1.88 5.92
CA MET A 159 -18.75 -1.64 7.26
C MET A 159 -17.86 -0.39 7.29
N PHE A 160 -17.39 0.07 6.13
CA PHE A 160 -16.74 1.35 5.94
C PHE A 160 -17.77 2.33 5.38
N ASP A 161 -17.83 3.54 5.92
CA ASP A 161 -18.73 4.59 5.42
C ASP A 161 -18.16 5.19 4.11
N ILE A 162 -17.89 4.33 3.11
CA ILE A 162 -17.31 4.71 1.82
C ILE A 162 -18.37 5.54 1.08
N PRO A 163 -18.04 6.77 0.65
CA PRO A 163 -18.97 7.58 -0.12
C PRO A 163 -19.31 6.87 -1.43
N GLU A 164 -20.59 6.54 -1.63
CA GLU A 164 -21.12 6.16 -2.93
C GLU A 164 -21.29 7.42 -3.78
N LEU A 165 -21.19 7.27 -5.11
CA LEU A 165 -21.56 8.35 -6.01
C LEU A 165 -23.05 8.65 -5.83
N SER A 166 -23.39 9.93 -5.73
CA SER A 166 -24.78 10.35 -5.82
C SER A 166 -25.35 10.02 -7.22
N PRO A 167 -26.68 9.87 -7.36
CA PRO A 167 -27.28 9.66 -8.68
C PRO A 167 -26.94 10.75 -9.70
N GLU A 168 -26.65 11.96 -9.23
CA GLU A 168 -26.19 13.07 -10.07
C GLU A 168 -24.76 12.82 -10.57
N GLU A 169 -23.83 12.42 -9.70
CA GLU A 169 -22.46 12.08 -10.08
C GLU A 169 -22.40 10.84 -11.00
N GLU A 170 -23.23 9.83 -10.74
CA GLU A 170 -23.34 8.64 -11.61
C GLU A 170 -23.75 9.03 -13.03
N ALA A 171 -24.74 9.93 -13.17
CA ALA A 171 -25.18 10.42 -14.48
C ALA A 171 -24.07 11.18 -15.21
N VAL A 172 -23.26 11.98 -14.49
CA VAL A 172 -22.13 12.70 -15.08
C VAL A 172 -21.01 11.72 -15.50
N VAL A 173 -20.73 10.68 -14.71
CA VAL A 173 -19.76 9.63 -15.07
C VAL A 173 -20.23 8.85 -16.30
N GLN A 174 -21.52 8.54 -16.41
CA GLN A 174 -22.09 7.93 -17.61
C GLN A 174 -21.93 8.84 -18.84
N LEU A 175 -22.23 10.14 -18.70
CA LEU A 175 -22.02 11.11 -19.76
C LEU A 175 -20.54 11.17 -20.19
N ILE A 176 -19.60 11.18 -19.25
CA ILE A 176 -18.16 11.11 -19.56
C ILE A 176 -17.85 9.86 -20.40
N ASN A 177 -18.37 8.70 -20.01
CA ASN A 177 -18.16 7.46 -20.76
C ASN A 177 -18.72 7.53 -22.17
N GLU A 178 -19.93 8.08 -22.35
CA GLU A 178 -20.52 8.27 -23.68
C GLU A 178 -19.68 9.19 -24.56
N ILE A 179 -19.17 10.31 -24.02
CA ILE A 179 -18.30 11.23 -24.75
C ILE A 179 -16.99 10.53 -25.16
N LEU A 180 -16.40 9.74 -24.26
CA LEU A 180 -15.19 8.97 -24.52
C LEU A 180 -15.41 7.89 -25.59
N ASP A 181 -16.55 7.20 -25.57
CA ASP A 181 -16.91 6.24 -26.62
C ASP A 181 -17.08 6.93 -27.98
N ARG A 182 -17.54 8.18 -28.02
CA ARG A 182 -17.61 8.95 -29.27
C ARG A 182 -16.24 9.30 -29.82
N PHE A 183 -15.24 9.58 -28.97
CA PHE A 183 -13.86 9.74 -29.46
C PHE A 183 -13.37 8.49 -30.20
N ASP A 184 -13.52 7.31 -29.59
CA ASP A 184 -13.11 6.04 -30.20
C ASP A 184 -13.84 5.71 -31.51
N ASN A 185 -15.10 6.13 -31.65
CA ASN A 185 -15.96 5.75 -32.78
C ASN A 185 -16.04 6.80 -33.90
N GLU A 186 -15.93 8.09 -33.56
CA GLU A 186 -16.18 9.21 -34.47
C GLU A 186 -14.92 9.98 -34.87
N THR A 187 -13.79 9.78 -34.17
CA THR A 187 -12.54 10.55 -34.41
C THR A 187 -11.33 9.64 -34.57
N GLN A 188 -10.18 10.19 -34.97
CA GLN A 188 -8.91 9.46 -34.98
C GLN A 188 -8.24 9.35 -33.59
N LEU A 189 -8.76 10.02 -32.57
CA LEU A 189 -8.21 10.01 -31.22
C LEU A 189 -8.90 8.96 -30.36
N ASP A 190 -8.12 8.13 -29.67
CA ASP A 190 -8.67 7.17 -28.72
C ASP A 190 -9.10 7.86 -27.40
N ARG A 191 -10.05 7.23 -26.72
CA ARG A 191 -10.60 7.70 -25.45
C ARG A 191 -9.54 7.99 -24.38
N THR A 192 -8.46 7.22 -24.33
CA THR A 192 -7.41 7.39 -23.30
C THR A 192 -6.64 8.67 -23.56
N THR A 193 -6.33 8.93 -24.83
CA THR A 193 -5.68 10.17 -25.25
C THR A 193 -6.56 11.38 -24.97
N ALA A 194 -7.85 11.31 -25.30
CA ALA A 194 -8.81 12.38 -25.03
C ALA A 194 -8.95 12.67 -23.52
N PHE A 195 -9.09 11.61 -22.70
CA PHE A 195 -9.21 11.73 -21.25
C PHE A 195 -7.97 12.38 -20.62
N LYS A 196 -6.78 11.92 -21.00
CA LYS A 196 -5.52 12.51 -20.51
C LYS A 196 -5.41 13.99 -20.87
N ALA A 197 -5.79 14.37 -22.09
CA ALA A 197 -5.75 15.76 -22.53
C ALA A 197 -6.68 16.65 -21.67
N ALA A 198 -7.89 16.18 -21.36
CA ALA A 198 -8.83 16.89 -20.51
C ALA A 198 -8.27 17.08 -19.08
N ILE A 199 -7.71 16.03 -18.48
CA ILE A 199 -7.12 16.11 -17.13
C ILE A 199 -5.89 17.03 -17.11
N CYS A 200 -4.99 16.92 -18.09
CA CYS A 200 -3.82 17.79 -18.20
C CYS A 200 -4.22 19.26 -18.35
N TYR A 201 -5.25 19.54 -19.14
CA TYR A 201 -5.77 20.90 -19.29
C TYR A 201 -6.31 21.44 -17.96
N LEU A 202 -7.15 20.67 -17.27
CA LEU A 202 -7.75 21.09 -15.99
C LEU A 202 -6.70 21.29 -14.88
N THR A 203 -5.68 20.42 -14.83
CA THR A 203 -4.61 20.51 -13.82
C THR A 203 -3.63 21.65 -14.06
N GLN A 204 -3.49 22.14 -15.29
CA GLN A 204 -2.65 23.31 -15.63
C GLN A 204 -3.32 24.65 -15.33
N GLN A 205 -4.64 24.68 -15.13
CA GLN A 205 -5.37 25.93 -14.91
C GLN A 205 -5.29 26.48 -13.48
N ASP A 206 -4.64 25.76 -12.55
CA ASP A 206 -4.27 26.21 -11.19
C ASP A 206 -5.38 26.96 -10.44
N GLU A 207 -6.65 26.61 -10.71
CA GLU A 207 -7.78 27.07 -9.92
C GLU A 207 -7.98 26.10 -8.77
N GLU A 208 -8.10 26.64 -7.56
CA GLU A 208 -8.35 26.03 -6.23
C GLU A 208 -9.55 25.06 -6.13
N ASN A 209 -10.12 24.62 -7.25
CA ASN A 209 -11.22 23.69 -7.33
C ASN A 209 -10.71 22.31 -7.76
N ALA A 210 -10.81 21.34 -6.85
CA ALA A 210 -10.59 19.92 -7.12
C ALA A 210 -11.23 19.49 -8.45
N LEU A 211 -10.55 18.61 -9.18
CA LEU A 211 -11.11 17.90 -10.34
C LEU A 211 -12.50 17.39 -9.98
N SER A 212 -13.53 17.86 -10.70
CA SER A 212 -14.92 17.40 -10.54
C SER A 212 -15.37 16.69 -11.82
N PHE A 213 -16.31 15.76 -11.70
CA PHE A 213 -16.83 15.03 -12.85
C PHE A 213 -17.45 15.99 -13.89
N GLU A 214 -18.12 17.06 -13.45
CA GLU A 214 -18.74 18.04 -14.34
C GLU A 214 -17.70 18.81 -15.16
N LYS A 215 -16.58 19.19 -14.52
CA LYS A 215 -15.48 19.88 -15.22
C LYS A 215 -14.83 18.98 -16.25
N ILE A 216 -14.64 17.70 -15.91
CA ILE A 216 -14.10 16.70 -16.84
C ILE A 216 -15.06 16.53 -18.01
N ALA A 217 -16.36 16.33 -17.76
CA ALA A 217 -17.38 16.19 -18.80
C ALA A 217 -17.42 17.41 -19.73
N ALA A 218 -17.45 18.62 -19.17
CA ALA A 218 -17.48 19.86 -19.95
C ALA A 218 -16.22 20.02 -20.83
N THR A 219 -15.05 19.69 -20.29
CA THR A 219 -13.78 19.77 -21.03
C THR A 219 -13.74 18.75 -22.16
N LEU A 220 -14.16 17.51 -21.91
CA LEU A 220 -14.22 16.46 -22.93
C LEU A 220 -15.20 16.79 -24.05
N THR A 221 -16.38 17.34 -23.73
CA THR A 221 -17.35 17.79 -24.74
C THR A 221 -16.74 18.86 -25.64
N ALA A 222 -16.12 19.89 -25.05
CA ALA A 222 -15.51 20.96 -25.84
C ALA A 222 -14.34 20.46 -26.71
N LEU A 223 -13.56 19.50 -26.21
CA LEU A 223 -12.51 18.85 -27.01
C LEU A 223 -13.11 18.05 -28.17
N LEU A 224 -14.18 17.29 -27.93
CA LEU A 224 -14.81 16.45 -28.96
C LEU A 224 -15.39 17.30 -30.09
N GLU A 225 -16.12 18.36 -29.75
CA GLU A 225 -16.68 19.30 -30.74
C GLU A 225 -15.57 19.90 -31.62
N LYS A 226 -14.48 20.35 -31.00
CA LYS A 226 -13.35 20.94 -31.73
C LYS A 226 -12.68 19.94 -32.68
N VAL A 227 -12.47 18.70 -32.25
CA VAL A 227 -11.85 17.65 -33.08
C VAL A 227 -12.76 17.29 -34.26
N LEU A 228 -14.06 17.14 -34.02
CA LEU A 228 -15.03 16.83 -35.08
C LEU A 228 -15.15 17.97 -36.12
N ASP A 229 -15.04 19.22 -35.69
CA ASP A 229 -15.07 20.37 -36.60
C ASP A 229 -13.76 20.47 -37.42
N GLU A 230 -12.61 20.26 -36.78
CA GLU A 230 -11.30 20.25 -37.47
C GLU A 230 -11.22 19.11 -38.52
N GLU A 231 -11.70 17.91 -38.21
CA GLU A 231 -11.71 16.78 -39.16
C GLU A 231 -12.63 17.03 -40.36
N LYS A 232 -13.81 17.64 -40.14
CA LYS A 232 -14.73 18.02 -41.24
C LYS A 232 -14.15 19.10 -42.15
N GLU A 233 -13.50 20.11 -41.59
CA GLU A 233 -12.85 21.16 -42.38
C GLU A 233 -11.72 20.61 -43.26
N MET A 234 -11.03 19.55 -42.82
CA MET A 234 -10.01 18.87 -43.62
C MET A 234 -10.62 18.03 -44.75
N GLU A 235 -11.72 17.31 -44.50
CA GLU A 235 -12.41 16.53 -45.54
C GLU A 235 -13.01 17.41 -46.65
N GLU A 236 -13.48 18.62 -46.31
CA GLU A 236 -14.00 19.59 -47.29
C GLU A 236 -12.89 20.29 -48.11
N GLN A 237 -11.65 20.37 -47.59
CA GLN A 237 -10.52 20.97 -48.30
C GLN A 237 -9.80 19.99 -49.26
N ASP A 238 -9.93 18.68 -49.01
CA ASP A 238 -9.36 17.62 -49.85
C ASP A 238 -10.34 17.05 -50.91
N SER A 239 -11.56 17.61 -51.01
CA SER A 239 -12.61 17.27 -52.00
C SER A 239 -12.69 18.26 -53.18
#